data_AF-A0A9X1UZE4-F1
#
_entry.id   AF-A0A9X1UZE4-F1
#
_cell.length_a   1.000
_cell.length_b   1.000
_cell.length_c   1.000
_cell.angle_alpha   90.00
_cell.angle_beta   90.00
_cell.angle_gamma   90.00
#
_symmetry.space_group_name_H-M   'P 1'
#
loop_
_entity.id
_entity.type
_entity.pdbx_description
1 polymer ?
#
loop_
_entity_poly.entity_id
_entity_poly.type
_entity_poly.pdbx_seq_one_letter_code
_entity_poly.pdbx_strand_id
1 'polypeptide(L)' 'MNNEETVTEEQKPKRNIWNLVLGIVFLGYGSFRLYQKAGVSDSDTFGILLAIAFIIFGIYDLYKYFAGK' A
#
# COMPACT_ATOMS: atom_id res chain seq x y z
N MET A 1 -46.50 0.38 21.63
CA MET A 1 -45.06 0.15 21.93
C MET A 1 -44.54 -0.63 20.74
N ASN A 2 -43.93 0.05 19.77
CA ASN A 2 -43.35 -0.60 18.61
C ASN A 2 -41.84 -0.62 18.83
N ASN A 3 -41.31 -1.83 18.86
CA ASN A 3 -39.92 -2.08 19.17
C ASN A 3 -39.11 -1.72 17.92
N GLU A 4 -38.51 -0.54 17.94
CA GLU A 4 -37.47 -0.15 17.00
C GLU A 4 -36.22 -0.93 17.37
N GLU A 5 -36.13 -2.17 16.90
CA GLU A 5 -34.87 -2.90 16.83
C GLU A 5 -33.97 -2.13 15.86
N THR A 6 -33.20 -1.18 16.40
CA THR A 6 -32.06 -0.59 15.71
C THR A 6 -31.06 -1.71 15.51
N VAL A 7 -31.17 -2.40 14.37
CA VAL A 7 -30.15 -3.32 13.89
C VAL A 7 -28.89 -2.48 13.76
N THR A 8 -28.00 -2.61 14.73
CA THR A 8 -26.68 -2.02 14.70
C THR A 8 -25.94 -2.71 13.56
N GLU A 9 -26.05 -2.16 12.35
CA GLU A 9 -25.21 -2.55 11.24
C GLU A 9 -23.77 -2.30 11.69
N GLU A 10 -23.06 -3.37 12.05
CA GLU A 10 -21.63 -3.32 12.21
C GLU A 10 -21.07 -2.87 10.86
N GLN A 11 -20.78 -1.57 10.75
CA GLN A 11 -20.14 -1.00 9.58
C GLN A 11 -18.80 -1.69 9.44
N LYS A 12 -18.75 -2.76 8.62
CA LYS A 12 -17.51 -3.42 8.26
C LYS A 12 -16.54 -2.31 7.84
N PRO A 13 -15.32 -2.26 8.40
CA PRO A 13 -14.40 -1.19 8.12
C PRO A 13 -14.26 -1.07 6.60
N LYS A 14 -14.65 0.08 6.07
CA LYS A 14 -14.65 0.34 4.62
C LYS A 14 -13.20 0.31 4.16
N ARG A 15 -12.79 -0.80 3.55
CA ARG A 15 -11.45 -0.96 2.98
C ARG A 15 -11.19 0.16 1.99
N ASN A 16 -10.14 0.94 2.23
CA ASN A 16 -9.80 2.07 1.37
C ASN A 16 -9.08 1.58 0.10
N ILE A 17 -9.81 1.49 -1.01
CA ILE A 17 -9.29 1.04 -2.31
C ILE A 17 -8.05 1.83 -2.77
N TRP A 18 -7.90 3.08 -2.32
CA TRP A 18 -6.72 3.89 -2.64
C TRP A 18 -5.44 3.31 -2.06
N ASN A 19 -5.49 2.73 -0.86
CA ASN A 19 -4.34 2.05 -0.26
C ASN A 19 -3.94 0.81 -1.09
N LEU A 20 -4.92 0.11 -1.68
CA LEU A 20 -4.63 -1.00 -2.59
C LEU A 20 -3.94 -0.51 -3.87
N VAL A 21 -4.49 0.52 -4.51
CA VAL A 21 -3.95 1.06 -5.78
C VAL A 21 -2.56 1.65 -5.57
N LEU A 22 -2.39 2.53 -4.57
CA LEU A 22 -1.09 3.13 -4.23
C LEU A 22 -0.08 2.06 -3.88
N GLY A 23 -0.47 1.07 -3.08
CA GLY A 23 0.46 0.05 -2.66
C GLY A 23 0.95 -0.83 -3.82
N ILE A 24 0.07 -1.20 -4.76
CA ILE A 24 0.46 -1.94 -5.98
C ILE A 24 1.38 -1.09 -6.84
N VAL A 25 1.05 0.20 -7.05
CA VAL A 25 1.88 1.12 -7.86
C VAL A 25 3.26 1.29 -7.26
N PHE A 26 3.35 1.52 -5.94
CA PHE A 26 4.63 1.69 -5.26
C PHE A 26 5.47 0.41 -5.23
N LEU A 27 4.85 -0.76 -5.01
CA LEU A 27 5.55 -2.04 -5.10
C LEU A 27 6.06 -2.32 -6.51
N GLY A 28 5.22 -2.11 -7.53
CA GLY A 28 5.59 -2.31 -8.93
C GLY A 28 6.73 -1.38 -9.36
N TYR A 29 6.57 -0.07 -9.16
CA TYR A 29 7.57 0.92 -9.55
C TYR A 29 8.85 0.81 -8.73
N GLY A 30 8.74 0.66 -7.41
CA GLY A 30 9.90 0.51 -6.52
C GLY A 30 10.72 -0.74 -6.85
N SER A 31 10.07 -1.88 -7.07
CA SER A 31 10.76 -3.12 -7.46
C SER A 31 11.39 -3.01 -8.85
N PHE A 32 10.69 -2.40 -9.81
CA PHE A 32 11.21 -2.17 -11.16
C PHE A 32 12.45 -1.26 -11.15
N ARG A 33 12.38 -0.14 -10.41
CA ARG A 33 13.50 0.80 -10.27
C ARG A 33 14.70 0.13 -9.59
N LEU A 34 14.45 -0.66 -8.55
CA LEU A 34 15.50 -1.40 -7.84
C LEU A 34 16.16 -2.45 -8.74
N TYR A 35 15.37 -3.20 -9.52
CA TYR A 35 15.87 -4.17 -10.50
C TYR A 35 16.75 -3.52 -11.57
N GLN A 36 16.33 -2.38 -12.14
CA GLN A 36 17.16 -1.64 -13.10
C GLN A 36 18.49 -1.20 -12.48
N LYS A 37 18.47 -0.72 -11.23
CA LYS A 37 19.67 -0.29 -10.52
C LYS A 37 20.64 -1.43 -10.22
N ALA A 38 20.14 -2.66 -10.01
CA ALA A 38 20.98 -3.82 -9.78
C ALA A 38 21.89 -4.17 -10.99
N GLY A 39 21.52 -3.75 -12.20
CA GLY A 39 22.28 -4.01 -13.43
C GLY A 39 23.23 -2.90 -13.89
N VAL A 40 23.26 -1.75 -13.19
CA VAL A 40 24.04 -0.57 -13.60
C VAL A 40 25.04 -0.21 -12.50
N SER A 41 26.32 -0.14 -12.86
CA SER A 41 27.44 0.14 -11.94
C SER A 41 27.50 1.58 -11.41
N ASP A 42 26.68 2.50 -11.93
CA ASP A 42 26.54 3.84 -11.37
C ASP A 42 25.74 3.80 -10.06
N SER A 43 26.36 4.27 -8.98
CA SER A 43 25.76 4.40 -7.66
C SER A 43 24.85 5.63 -7.59
N ASP A 44 23.63 5.51 -8.15
CA ASP A 44 22.55 6.46 -7.84
C ASP A 44 21.94 6.06 -6.49
N THR A 45 22.66 6.39 -5.43
CA THR A 45 22.29 6.09 -4.05
C THR A 45 20.92 6.66 -3.71
N PHE A 46 20.59 7.85 -4.25
CA PHE A 46 19.30 8.48 -4.05
C PHE A 46 18.17 7.68 -4.71
N GLY A 47 18.35 7.26 -5.96
CA GLY A 47 17.38 6.42 -6.66
C GLY A 47 17.13 5.08 -5.97
N ILE A 48 18.15 4.48 -5.36
CA ILE A 48 18.03 3.23 -4.59
C ILE A 48 17.28 3.48 -3.28
N LEU A 49 17.65 4.52 -2.52
CA LEU A 49 16.95 4.91 -1.29
C LEU A 49 15.46 5.16 -1.54
N LEU A 50 15.14 5.88 -2.62
CA LEU A 50 13.77 6.16 -3.01
C LEU A 50 13.01 4.89 -3.42
N ALA A 51 13.65 3.97 -4.15
CA ALA A 51 13.05 2.69 -4.51
C ALA A 51 12.72 1.84 -3.28
N ILE A 52 13.64 1.77 -2.31
CA ILE A 52 13.42 1.08 -1.03
C ILE A 52 12.26 1.72 -0.27
N ALA A 53 12.21 3.06 -0.20
CA ALA A 53 11.11 3.78 0.44
C ALA A 53 9.77 3.43 -0.23
N PHE A 54 9.67 3.45 -1.56
CA PHE A 54 8.45 3.04 -2.27
C PHE A 54 8.06 1.59 -1.98
N ILE A 55 9.00 0.65 -1.92
CA ILE A 55 8.66 -0.74 -1.56
C ILE A 55 8.09 -0.81 -0.15
N ILE A 56 8.71 -0.14 0.83
CA ILE A 56 8.24 -0.13 2.22
C ILE A 56 6.84 0.50 2.32
N PHE A 57 6.63 1.66 1.71
CA PHE A 57 5.32 2.32 1.66
C PHE A 57 4.28 1.47 0.95
N GLY A 58 4.66 0.82 -0.16
CA GLY A 58 3.76 -0.04 -0.92
C GLY A 58 3.28 -1.25 -0.12
N ILE A 59 4.18 -1.89 0.62
CA ILE A 59 3.84 -2.98 1.55
C ILE A 59 2.95 -2.47 2.68
N TYR A 60 3.24 -1.30 3.25
CA TYR A 60 2.44 -0.70 4.32
C TYR A 60 1.00 -0.40 3.87
N ASP A 61 0.83 0.18 2.68
CA ASP A 61 -0.48 0.51 2.12
C ASP A 61 -1.28 -0.76 1.79
N LEU A 62 -0.64 -1.80 1.23
CA LEU A 62 -1.26 -3.11 1.06
C LEU A 62 -1.70 -3.70 2.40
N TYR A 63 -0.81 -3.69 3.40
CA TYR A 63 -1.13 -4.17 4.74
C TYR A 63 -2.35 -3.44 5.31
N LYS A 64 -2.38 -2.12 5.22
CA LYS A 64 -3.50 -1.29 5.69
C LYS A 64 -4.81 -1.66 5.00
N TYR A 65 -4.77 -1.85 3.67
CA TYR A 65 -5.93 -2.29 2.89
C TYR A 65 -6.47 -3.65 3.34
N PHE A 66 -5.60 -4.66 3.46
CA PHE A 66 -6.02 -6.01 3.85
C PHE A 66 -6.45 -6.10 5.31
N ALA A 67 -5.76 -5.37 6.19
CA ALA A 67 -6.09 -5.25 7.61
C ALA A 67 -7.39 -4.47 7.88
N GLY A 68 -7.97 -3.82 6.86
CA GLY A 68 -9.19 -3.02 7.03
C GLY A 68 -8.96 -1.80 7.93
N LYS A 69 -7.77 -1.21 7.88
CA LYS A 69 -7.37 -0.02 8.66
C LYS A 69 -7.32 1.24 7.80
#